data_AF-A0A4Y3QGG5-F1
#
_entry.id   AF-A0A4Y3QGG5-F1
#
_cell.length_a   1.000
_cell.length_b   1.000
_cell.length_c   1.000
_cell.angle_alpha   90.00
_cell.angle_beta   90.00
_cell.angle_gamma   90.00
#
_symmetry.space_group_name_H-M   'P 1'
#
loop_
_entity.id
_entity.type
_entity.pdbx_description
1 polymer ?
#
loop_
_entity_poly.entity_id
_entity_poly.type
_entity_poly.pdbx_seq_one_letter_code
_entity_poly.pdbx_strand_id
1 'polypeptide(L)'
;MGKRKTPKERADEERRYARASAASSDDEFEPFFTDPNQAIRNVAALNPIASAAVLDRFADDRFWSVRIAVAEHPSTTRETLLRLLETDPRRRGVVHHAARERLEAEGVRFDDDGGIVAE
;
A
#
# COMPACT_ATOMS: atom_id res chain seq x y z
N MET A 1 -13.14 23.27 11.87
CA MET A 1 -14.35 22.54 11.42
C MET A 1 -14.21 22.32 9.91
N GLY A 2 -14.04 21.09 9.44
CA GLY A 2 -13.96 20.82 7.99
C GLY A 2 -15.30 21.11 7.31
N LYS A 3 -15.28 21.67 6.10
CA LYS A 3 -16.52 21.87 5.32
C LYS A 3 -17.19 20.52 5.08
N ARG A 4 -18.50 20.43 5.30
CA ARG A 4 -19.28 19.24 4.94
C ARG A 4 -19.33 19.12 3.42
N LYS A 5 -19.06 17.92 2.92
CA LYS A 5 -19.17 17.59 1.49
C LYS A 5 -20.61 17.77 1.00
N THR A 6 -20.75 18.40 -0.15
CA THR A 6 -21.98 18.48 -0.93
C THR A 6 -22.41 17.10 -1.43
N PRO A 7 -23.69 16.90 -1.80
CA PRO A 7 -24.13 15.67 -2.44
C PRO A 7 -23.32 15.32 -3.69
N LYS A 8 -22.95 16.32 -4.50
CA LYS A 8 -22.15 16.13 -5.72
C LYS A 8 -20.74 15.61 -5.40
N GLU A 9 -20.07 16.17 -4.39
CA GLU A 9 -18.74 15.71 -3.98
C GLU A 9 -18.77 14.28 -3.44
N ARG A 10 -19.81 13.90 -2.68
CA ARG A 10 -19.98 12.52 -2.21
C ARG A 10 -20.21 11.55 -3.37
N ALA A 11 -21.08 11.90 -4.32
CA ALA A 11 -21.34 11.07 -5.48
C ALA A 11 -20.10 10.92 -6.38
N ASP A 12 -19.26 11.96 -6.49
CA ASP A 12 -17.99 11.86 -7.20
C ASP A 12 -16.98 10.94 -6.47
N GLU A 13 -16.88 11.04 -5.15
CA GLU A 13 -16.06 10.13 -4.34
C GLU A 13 -16.52 8.67 -4.47
N GLU A 14 -17.83 8.42 -4.39
CA GLU A 14 -18.41 7.09 -4.58
C GLU A 14 -18.08 6.52 -5.97
N ARG A 15 -18.17 7.35 -7.02
CA ARG A 15 -17.78 6.96 -8.38
C ARG A 15 -16.30 6.59 -8.48
N ARG A 16 -15.41 7.41 -7.89
CA ARG A 16 -13.96 7.14 -7.93
C ARG A 16 -13.61 5.89 -7.11
N TYR A 17 -14.26 5.70 -5.96
CA TYR A 17 -14.12 4.49 -5.16
C TYR A 17 -14.53 3.24 -5.96
N ALA A 18 -15.69 3.26 -6.61
CA ALA A 18 -16.16 2.16 -7.44
C ALA A 18 -15.18 1.86 -8.59
N ARG A 19 -14.64 2.90 -9.23
CA ARG A 19 -13.65 2.75 -10.30
C ARG A 19 -12.33 2.15 -9.77
N ALA A 20 -11.85 2.54 -8.60
CA ALA A 20 -10.65 1.96 -7.99
C ALA A 20 -10.83 0.47 -7.68
N SER A 21 -11.99 0.11 -7.13
CA SER A 21 -12.33 -1.29 -6.83
C SER A 21 -12.55 -2.13 -8.09
N ALA A 22 -13.00 -1.53 -9.19
CA ALA A 22 -13.33 -2.21 -10.43
C ALA A 22 -12.26 -2.08 -11.52
N ALA A 23 -11.10 -1.49 -11.20
CA ALA A 23 -9.99 -1.43 -12.13
C ALA A 23 -9.63 -2.85 -12.60
N SER A 24 -9.29 -2.98 -13.87
CA SER A 24 -9.12 -4.24 -14.60
C SER A 24 -7.85 -4.27 -15.48
N SER A 25 -7.08 -3.18 -15.49
CA SER A 25 -5.76 -3.08 -16.09
C SER A 25 -4.89 -2.05 -15.37
N ASP A 26 -3.57 -2.13 -15.53
CA ASP A 26 -2.61 -1.26 -14.84
C ASP A 26 -2.83 0.24 -15.13
N ASP A 27 -3.15 0.59 -16.38
CA ASP A 27 -3.37 1.99 -16.80
C ASP A 27 -4.57 2.64 -16.08
N GLU A 28 -5.54 1.84 -15.63
CA GLU A 28 -6.70 2.35 -14.91
C GLU A 28 -6.38 2.86 -13.50
N PHE A 29 -5.22 2.49 -12.95
CA PHE A 29 -4.78 2.95 -11.64
C PHE A 29 -4.18 4.36 -11.63
N GLU A 30 -3.82 4.92 -12.80
CA GLU A 30 -3.14 6.22 -12.90
C GLU A 30 -3.79 7.34 -12.07
N PRO A 31 -5.13 7.52 -12.07
CA PRO A 31 -5.77 8.57 -11.27
C PRO A 31 -5.68 8.35 -9.77
N PHE A 32 -5.48 7.12 -9.31
CA PHE A 32 -5.55 6.74 -7.89
C PHE A 32 -4.22 6.93 -7.16
N PHE A 33 -3.09 7.02 -7.84
CA PHE A 33 -1.81 7.32 -7.20
C PHE A 33 -1.82 8.67 -6.48
N THR A 34 -2.66 9.61 -6.92
CA THR A 34 -2.77 10.96 -6.35
C THR A 34 -4.18 11.33 -5.90
N ASP A 35 -5.11 10.37 -5.78
CA ASP A 35 -6.47 10.66 -5.33
C ASP A 35 -6.44 11.34 -3.95
N PRO A 36 -7.15 12.47 -3.73
CA PRO A 36 -7.08 13.18 -2.45
C PRO A 36 -7.63 12.35 -1.27
N ASN A 37 -8.50 11.37 -1.54
CA ASN A 37 -9.10 10.51 -0.54
C ASN A 37 -8.25 9.26 -0.30
N GLN A 38 -7.67 9.16 0.90
CA GLN A 38 -6.88 8.01 1.33
C GLN A 38 -7.63 6.67 1.17
N ALA A 39 -8.94 6.62 1.44
CA ALA A 39 -9.70 5.39 1.33
C ALA A 39 -9.75 4.85 -0.10
N ILE A 40 -9.76 5.74 -1.10
CA ILE A 40 -9.76 5.35 -2.52
C ILE A 40 -8.39 4.80 -2.92
N ARG A 41 -7.30 5.44 -2.48
CA ARG A 41 -5.94 4.93 -2.71
C ARG A 41 -5.73 3.57 -2.03
N ASN A 42 -6.28 3.39 -0.84
CA ASN A 42 -6.24 2.12 -0.12
C ASN A 42 -6.96 0.99 -0.88
N VAL A 43 -8.15 1.27 -1.42
CA VAL A 43 -8.91 0.30 -2.22
C VAL A 43 -8.21 -0.02 -3.55
N ALA A 44 -7.57 0.97 -4.16
CA ALA A 44 -6.76 0.74 -5.35
C ALA A 44 -5.58 -0.21 -5.06
N ALA A 45 -4.86 0.00 -3.95
CA ALA A 45 -3.75 -0.87 -3.55
C ALA A 45 -4.19 -2.28 -3.12
N LEU A 46 -5.43 -2.45 -2.62
CA LEU A 46 -6.02 -3.75 -2.30
C LEU A 46 -6.63 -4.47 -3.51
N ASN A 47 -6.67 -3.84 -4.68
CA ASN A 47 -7.31 -4.43 -5.85
C ASN A 47 -6.51 -5.67 -6.31
N PRO A 48 -7.13 -6.87 -6.40
CA PRO A 48 -6.43 -8.12 -6.71
C PRO A 48 -5.65 -8.13 -8.05
N ILE A 49 -6.02 -7.26 -8.98
CA ILE A 49 -5.35 -7.16 -10.28
C ILE A 49 -4.17 -6.16 -10.28
N ALA A 50 -3.95 -5.43 -9.19
CA ALA A 50 -2.83 -4.51 -9.07
C ALA A 50 -1.52 -5.29 -9.26
N SER A 51 -0.79 -4.95 -10.32
CA SER A 51 0.47 -5.58 -10.62
C SER A 51 1.57 -5.17 -9.64
N ALA A 52 2.69 -5.88 -9.68
CA ALA A 52 3.89 -5.53 -8.94
C ALA A 52 4.32 -4.06 -9.16
N ALA A 53 4.24 -3.56 -10.40
CA ALA A 53 4.63 -2.18 -10.73
C ALA A 53 3.65 -1.14 -10.15
N VAL A 54 2.35 -1.45 -10.17
CA VAL A 54 1.32 -0.60 -9.54
C VAL A 54 1.52 -0.54 -8.04
N LEU A 55 1.76 -1.68 -7.39
CA LEU A 55 1.99 -1.79 -5.95
C LEU A 55 3.27 -1.08 -5.51
N ASP A 56 4.34 -1.17 -6.30
CA ASP A 56 5.58 -0.45 -6.03
C ASP A 56 5.38 1.06 -6.00
N ARG A 57 4.55 1.60 -6.90
CA ARG A 57 4.17 3.03 -6.87
C ARG A 57 3.30 3.38 -5.66
N PHE A 58 2.39 2.49 -5.24
CA PHE A 58 1.61 2.70 -4.00
C PHE A 58 2.45 2.58 -2.71
N ALA A 59 3.61 1.92 -2.73
CA ALA A 59 4.51 1.85 -1.58
C ALA A 59 5.09 3.23 -1.17
N ASP A 60 5.02 4.23 -2.05
CA ASP A 60 5.41 5.63 -1.74
C ASP A 60 4.27 6.46 -1.12
N ASP A 61 3.10 5.85 -0.84
CA ASP A 61 1.98 6.60 -0.29
C ASP A 61 2.28 7.18 1.09
N ARG A 62 1.92 8.46 1.27
CA ARG A 62 2.12 9.20 2.53
C ARG A 62 1.38 8.58 3.72
N PHE A 63 0.31 7.81 3.51
CA PHE A 63 -0.43 7.17 4.58
C PHE A 63 -0.01 5.71 4.75
N TRP A 64 0.25 5.35 6.01
CA TRP A 64 0.67 4.01 6.38
C TRP A 64 -0.35 2.93 5.99
N SER A 65 -1.66 3.22 5.97
CA SER A 65 -2.68 2.21 5.65
C SER A 65 -2.53 1.68 4.22
N VAL A 66 -2.22 2.56 3.27
CA VAL A 66 -2.01 2.20 1.86
C VAL A 66 -0.74 1.36 1.73
N ARG A 67 0.32 1.73 2.47
CA ARG A 67 1.57 0.95 2.51
C ARG A 67 1.42 -0.41 3.17
N ILE A 68 0.52 -0.56 4.16
CA ILE A 68 0.15 -1.88 4.71
C ILE A 68 -0.56 -2.71 3.64
N ALA A 69 -1.55 -2.13 2.93
CA ALA A 69 -2.22 -2.84 1.84
C ALA A 69 -1.22 -3.35 0.79
N VAL A 70 -0.20 -2.55 0.46
CA VAL A 70 0.91 -3.00 -0.39
C VAL A 70 1.67 -4.16 0.25
N ALA A 71 2.11 -4.05 1.51
CA ALA A 71 2.86 -5.12 2.18
C ALA A 71 2.09 -6.46 2.23
N GLU A 72 0.77 -6.42 2.42
CA GLU A 72 -0.09 -7.60 2.52
C GLU A 72 -0.49 -8.17 1.16
N HIS A 73 -0.30 -7.43 0.06
CA HIS A 73 -0.79 -7.84 -1.26
C HIS A 73 0.04 -9.01 -1.83
N PRO A 74 -0.60 -10.07 -2.37
CA PRO A 74 0.11 -11.24 -2.91
C PRO A 74 1.09 -10.94 -4.05
N SER A 75 0.75 -9.96 -4.90
CA SER A 75 1.57 -9.54 -6.05
C SER A 75 2.73 -8.58 -5.68
N THR A 76 2.87 -8.19 -4.42
CA THR A 76 3.97 -7.30 -3.99
C THR A 76 5.28 -8.05 -4.02
N THR A 77 6.29 -7.43 -4.63
CA THR A 77 7.60 -8.02 -4.78
C THR A 77 8.40 -7.96 -3.48
N ARG A 78 9.36 -8.89 -3.34
CA ARG A 78 10.35 -8.84 -2.26
C ARG A 78 11.11 -7.51 -2.22
N GLU A 79 11.46 -6.95 -3.38
CA GLU A 79 12.17 -5.67 -3.45
C GLU A 79 11.33 -4.53 -2.83
N THR A 80 10.05 -4.45 -3.18
CA THR A 80 9.13 -3.47 -2.59
C THR A 80 8.96 -3.70 -1.09
N LEU A 81 8.84 -4.95 -0.63
CA LEU A 81 8.75 -5.27 0.81
C LEU A 81 10.02 -4.83 1.58
N LEU A 82 11.20 -5.07 1.02
CA LEU A 82 12.47 -4.65 1.63
C LEU A 82 12.55 -3.13 1.78
N ARG A 83 12.03 -2.38 0.79
CA ARG A 83 11.97 -0.91 0.84
C ARG A 83 10.99 -0.37 1.88
N LEU A 84 9.99 -1.16 2.27
CA LEU A 84 9.03 -0.82 3.33
C LEU A 84 9.58 -1.06 4.75
N LEU A 85 10.74 -1.71 4.89
CA LEU A 85 11.42 -1.85 6.18
C LEU A 85 12.03 -0.51 6.63
N GLU A 86 12.04 -0.34 7.94
CA GLU A 86 12.64 0.82 8.61
C GLU A 86 13.92 0.41 9.33
N THR A 87 14.99 1.12 8.98
CA THR A 87 16.35 0.91 9.48
C THR A 87 16.55 1.41 10.90
N ASP A 88 15.90 2.51 11.30
CA ASP A 88 15.96 3.02 12.68
C ASP A 88 14.98 2.26 13.58
N PRO A 89 15.45 1.47 14.55
CA PRO A 89 14.57 0.71 15.46
C PRO A 89 13.52 1.56 16.15
N ARG A 90 13.79 2.85 16.39
CA ARG A 90 12.86 3.79 17.05
C ARG A 90 11.71 4.23 16.16
N ARG A 91 11.81 4.03 14.84
CA ARG A 91 10.82 4.41 13.83
C ARG A 91 10.06 3.22 13.27
N ARG A 92 10.42 1.99 13.66
CA ARG A 92 9.70 0.78 13.27
C ARG A 92 8.26 0.90 13.72
N GLY A 93 7.36 0.88 12.75
CA GLY A 93 5.92 1.00 12.96
C GLY A 93 5.16 -0.07 12.21
N VAL A 94 3.84 0.10 12.11
CA VAL A 94 2.92 -0.89 11.52
C VAL A 94 3.32 -1.33 10.11
N VAL A 95 3.84 -0.44 9.26
CA VAL A 95 4.32 -0.77 7.91
C VAL A 95 5.54 -1.68 7.94
N HIS A 96 6.51 -1.39 8.81
CA HIS A 96 7.71 -2.24 9.00
C HIS A 96 7.28 -3.65 9.40
N HIS A 97 6.37 -3.77 10.37
CA HIS A 97 5.94 -5.08 10.86
C HIS A 97 5.18 -5.88 9.80
N ALA A 98 4.28 -5.25 9.05
CA ALA A 98 3.58 -5.92 7.94
C ALA A 98 4.55 -6.42 6.87
N ALA A 99 5.52 -5.59 6.46
CA ALA A 99 6.53 -5.99 5.49
C ALA A 99 7.43 -7.11 6.01
N ARG A 100 7.85 -7.03 7.28
CA ARG A 100 8.66 -8.07 7.94
C ARG A 100 7.91 -9.39 8.03
N GLU A 101 6.66 -9.38 8.50
CA GLU A 101 5.83 -10.58 8.60
C GLU A 101 5.66 -11.25 7.22
N ARG A 102 5.40 -10.45 6.18
CA ARG A 102 5.30 -10.96 4.81
C ARG A 102 6.62 -11.59 4.33
N LEU A 103 7.77 -10.97 4.62
CA LEU A 103 9.09 -11.48 4.27
C LEU A 103 9.45 -12.75 5.04
N GLU A 104 9.13 -12.82 6.34
CA GLU A 104 9.30 -14.01 7.19
C GLU A 104 8.47 -15.18 6.66
N ALA A 105 7.23 -14.92 6.22
CA ALA A 105 6.39 -15.91 5.56
C ALA A 105 6.99 -16.45 4.24
N GLU A 106 7.89 -15.69 3.59
CA GLU A 106 8.67 -16.14 2.43
C GLU A 106 10.07 -16.69 2.80
N GLY A 107 10.30 -17.00 4.08
CA GLY A 107 11.52 -17.62 4.57
C GLY A 107 12.67 -16.64 4.83
N VAL A 108 12.47 -15.32 4.74
CA VAL A 108 13.49 -14.35 5.16
C VAL A 108 13.67 -14.42 6.66
N ARG A 109 14.91 -14.58 7.11
CA ARG A 109 15.26 -14.59 8.54
C ARG A 109 15.83 -13.24 8.95
N PHE A 110 15.51 -12.83 10.16
CA PHE A 110 15.99 -11.60 10.77
C PHE A 110 16.71 -11.92 12.08
N ASP A 111 17.79 -11.21 12.37
CA ASP A 111 18.47 -11.28 13.67
C ASP A 111 17.71 -10.51 14.77
N ASP A 112 18.26 -10.56 15.99
CA ASP A 112 17.70 -9.89 17.17
C ASP A 112 17.69 -8.36 17.03
N ASP A 113 18.61 -7.79 16.25
CA ASP A 113 18.68 -6.36 15.94
C ASP A 113 17.72 -5.96 14.81
N GLY A 114 17.13 -6.94 14.12
CA GLY A 114 16.23 -6.78 12.98
C GLY A 114 16.94 -6.56 11.64
N GLY A 115 18.22 -6.90 11.55
CA GLY A 115 18.95 -7.07 10.30
C GLY A 115 18.54 -8.36 9.59
N ILE A 116 18.63 -8.38 8.27
CA ILE A 116 18.38 -9.59 7.48
C ILE A 116 19.62 -10.48 7.56
N VAL A 117 19.45 -11.73 7.99
CA VAL A 117 20.53 -12.71 7.91
C VAL A 117 20.56 -13.29 6.50
N ALA A 118 21.67 -13.09 5.78
CA ALA A 118 21.88 -13.73 4.49
C ALA A 118 22.01 -15.26 4.70
N GLU A 119 21.41 -16.04 3.80
CA GLU A 119 21.62 -17.49 3.72
C GLU A 119 23.04 -17.83 3.23
#